data_AF-A0A930E916-F1
#
_entry.id   AF-A0A930E916-F1
#
_cell.length_a   1.000
_cell.length_b   1.000
_cell.length_c   1.000
_cell.angle_alpha   90.00
_cell.angle_beta   90.00
_cell.angle_gamma   90.00
#
_symmetry.space_group_name_H-M   'P 1'
#
loop_
_entity.id
_entity.type
_entity.pdbx_description
1 polymer ?
#
loop_
_entity_poly.entity_id
_entity_poly.type
_entity_poly.pdbx_seq_one_letter_code
_entity_poly.pdbx_strand_id
1 'polypeptide(L)'
;SKYKTKVIKIRYAANDIVEVTAEISIPDITKSFDNYMQLMSEDDIFNERKLAEMSKLPKEEFEDIIIEKMFDNMTKSFKNIEGYTSIKGTIYLEKDNGRWGVAELDEKVRNFREMYKKSK
;
A
#
# COMPACT_ATOMS: atom_id res chain seq x y z
N SER A 1 -5.07 6.99 -12.30
CA SER A 1 -4.38 7.08 -10.99
C SER A 1 -4.99 6.06 -10.04
N LYS A 2 -4.19 5.19 -9.40
CA LYS A 2 -4.65 4.23 -8.38
C LYS A 2 -5.06 4.91 -7.07
N TYR A 3 -4.85 6.21 -6.96
CA TYR A 3 -5.23 7.05 -5.82
C TYR A 3 -6.17 8.14 -6.32
N LYS A 4 -7.28 8.34 -5.63
CA LYS A 4 -8.19 9.46 -5.89
C LYS A 4 -8.19 10.37 -4.66
N THR A 5 -8.05 11.67 -4.88
CA THR A 5 -8.14 12.66 -3.80
C THR A 5 -9.32 13.57 -4.09
N LYS A 6 -10.15 13.82 -3.08
CA LYS A 6 -11.27 14.75 -3.15
C LYS A 6 -11.13 15.77 -2.01
N VAL A 7 -11.01 17.04 -2.37
CA VAL A 7 -11.08 18.12 -1.37
C VAL A 7 -12.53 18.25 -0.93
N ILE A 8 -12.79 18.07 0.36
CA ILE A 8 -14.13 18.20 0.94
C ILE A 8 -14.37 19.65 1.34
N LYS A 9 -13.35 20.31 1.89
CA LYS A 9 -13.53 21.60 2.57
C LYS A 9 -12.19 22.33 2.68
N ILE A 10 -12.24 23.64 2.48
CA ILE A 10 -11.13 24.57 2.73
C ILE A 10 -11.64 25.70 3.61
N ARG A 11 -10.91 26.06 4.67
CA ARG A 11 -11.20 27.22 5.52
C ARG A 11 -9.92 27.95 5.89
N TYR A 12 -9.98 29.27 6.01
CA TYR A 12 -8.91 30.04 6.63
C TYR A 12 -9.00 29.86 8.15
N ALA A 13 -7.91 29.38 8.76
CA ALA A 13 -7.73 29.35 10.21
C ALA A 13 -7.07 30.65 10.70
N ALA A 14 -6.20 31.22 9.86
CA ALA A 14 -5.59 32.55 9.99
C ALA A 14 -5.33 33.12 8.57
N ASN A 15 -4.82 34.35 8.47
CA ASN A 15 -4.55 35.02 7.18
C ASN A 15 -3.57 34.23 6.29
N ASP A 16 -2.65 33.52 6.93
CA ASP A 16 -1.55 32.75 6.37
C ASP A 16 -1.67 31.25 6.64
N ILE A 17 -2.78 30.79 7.22
CA ILE A 17 -3.02 29.36 7.52
C ILE A 17 -4.39 28.92 7.00
N VAL A 18 -4.41 27.88 6.16
CA VAL A 18 -5.65 27.22 5.72
C VAL A 18 -5.75 25.79 6.23
N GLU A 19 -6.94 25.47 6.73
CA GLU A 19 -7.38 24.11 7.02
C GLU A 19 -7.96 23.49 5.74
N VAL A 20 -7.39 22.37 5.29
CA VAL A 20 -7.88 21.59 4.15
C VAL A 20 -8.30 20.21 4.63
N THR A 21 -9.59 19.90 4.53
CA THR A 21 -10.09 18.54 4.70
C THR A 21 -10.16 17.86 3.34
N ALA A 22 -9.45 16.74 3.21
CA ALA A 22 -9.45 15.93 2.01
C ALA A 22 -9.79 14.47 2.33
N GLU A 23 -10.33 13.81 1.31
CA GLU A 23 -10.62 12.40 1.29
C GLU A 23 -9.67 11.74 0.29
N ILE A 24 -8.89 10.79 0.76
CA ILE A 24 -7.96 10.02 -0.07
C ILE A 24 -8.54 8.61 -0.18
N SER A 25 -8.96 8.25 -1.38
CA SER A 25 -9.33 6.89 -1.74
C SER A 25 -8.07 6.12 -2.13
N ILE A 26 -7.73 5.13 -1.32
CA ILE A 26 -6.66 4.17 -1.58
C ILE A 26 -7.27 2.83 -2.01
N PRO A 27 -6.61 2.04 -2.87
CA PRO A 27 -7.09 0.70 -3.20
C PRO A 27 -7.22 -0.14 -1.92
N ASP A 28 -8.33 -0.83 -1.77
CA ASP A 28 -8.56 -1.71 -0.63
C ASP A 28 -7.76 -3.01 -0.78
N ILE A 29 -6.59 -3.06 -0.14
CA ILE A 29 -5.67 -4.20 -0.20
C ILE A 29 -6.03 -5.34 0.75
N THR A 30 -7.04 -5.18 1.60
CA THR A 30 -7.43 -6.24 2.56
C THR A 30 -7.90 -7.50 1.82
N LYS A 31 -8.76 -7.33 0.83
CA LYS A 31 -9.22 -8.42 -0.05
C LYS A 31 -8.11 -8.98 -0.95
N SER A 32 -7.08 -8.21 -1.26
CA SER A 32 -5.93 -8.71 -2.03
C SER A 32 -5.14 -9.76 -1.25
N PHE A 33 -5.10 -9.67 0.09
CA PHE A 33 -4.48 -10.70 0.93
C PHE A 33 -5.31 -11.99 0.96
N ASP A 34 -6.63 -11.88 1.10
CA ASP A 34 -7.51 -13.05 1.06
C ASP A 34 -7.44 -13.74 -0.32
N ASN A 35 -7.47 -12.97 -1.41
CA ASN A 35 -7.30 -13.49 -2.77
C ASN A 35 -5.92 -14.13 -2.98
N TYR A 36 -4.86 -13.57 -2.39
CA TYR A 36 -3.53 -14.19 -2.45
C TYR A 36 -3.51 -15.54 -1.74
N MET A 37 -4.10 -15.64 -0.55
CA MET A 37 -4.20 -16.90 0.19
C MET A 37 -5.03 -17.94 -0.56
N GLN A 38 -6.13 -17.51 -1.18
CA GLN A 38 -6.94 -18.37 -2.04
C GLN A 38 -6.15 -18.86 -3.25
N LEU A 39 -5.47 -17.98 -3.99
CA LEU A 39 -4.64 -18.37 -5.13
C LEU A 39 -3.51 -19.33 -4.73
N MET A 40 -2.86 -19.10 -3.58
CA MET A 40 -1.84 -20.02 -3.05
C MET A 40 -2.41 -21.40 -2.70
N SER A 41 -3.69 -21.47 -2.30
CA SER A 41 -4.39 -22.73 -2.04
C SER A 41 -4.92 -23.43 -3.31
N GLU A 42 -5.35 -22.66 -4.31
CA GLU A 42 -5.96 -23.15 -5.55
C GLU A 42 -4.92 -23.46 -6.64
N ASP A 43 -3.81 -22.71 -6.73
CA ASP A 43 -2.71 -22.95 -7.68
C ASP A 43 -1.86 -24.18 -7.34
N ASP A 44 -2.33 -24.99 -6.38
CA ASP A 44 -1.87 -26.38 -6.21
C ASP A 44 -0.39 -26.45 -5.75
N ILE A 45 0.16 -25.34 -5.25
CA ILE A 45 1.56 -25.24 -4.76
C ILE A 45 1.74 -26.09 -3.50
N PHE A 46 0.68 -26.20 -2.69
CA PHE A 46 0.64 -27.06 -1.50
C PHE A 46 -0.06 -28.41 -1.75
N ASN A 47 -0.33 -28.77 -3.00
CA ASN A 47 -0.85 -30.09 -3.32
C ASN A 47 0.25 -31.14 -3.11
N GLU A 48 0.00 -32.10 -2.22
CA GLU A 48 0.96 -33.14 -1.85
C GLU A 48 1.56 -33.89 -3.04
N ARG A 49 0.79 -34.14 -4.10
CA ARG A 49 1.31 -34.83 -5.31
C ARG A 49 2.29 -33.96 -6.09
N LYS A 50 1.97 -32.69 -6.29
CA LYS A 50 2.84 -31.75 -7.02
C LYS A 50 4.09 -31.42 -6.22
N LEU A 51 3.96 -31.27 -4.89
CA LEU A 51 5.10 -31.11 -3.99
C LEU A 51 6.03 -32.33 -4.03
N ALA A 52 5.46 -33.55 -4.07
CA ALA A 52 6.23 -34.79 -4.17
C ALA A 52 6.93 -34.97 -5.53
N GLU A 53 6.42 -34.34 -6.59
CA GLU A 53 7.08 -34.30 -7.90
C GLU A 53 8.16 -33.23 -7.96
N MET A 54 7.89 -32.03 -7.44
CA MET A 54 8.86 -30.93 -7.38
C MET A 54 10.01 -31.22 -6.40
N SER A 55 9.78 -31.98 -5.33
CA SER A 55 10.83 -32.37 -4.38
C SER A 55 11.89 -33.32 -4.97
N LYS A 56 11.64 -33.85 -6.18
CA LYS A 56 12.62 -34.63 -6.94
C LYS A 56 13.59 -33.75 -7.74
N LEU A 57 13.32 -32.45 -7.84
CA LEU A 57 14.20 -31.50 -8.52
C LEU A 57 15.40 -31.13 -7.62
N PRO A 58 16.50 -30.66 -8.22
CA PRO A 58 17.56 -29.98 -7.48
C PRO A 58 17.00 -28.85 -6.63
N LYS A 59 17.58 -28.65 -5.44
CA LYS A 59 17.10 -27.66 -4.45
C LYS A 59 16.92 -26.26 -5.03
N GLU A 60 17.89 -25.79 -5.83
CA GLU A 60 17.87 -24.45 -6.41
C GLU A 60 16.71 -24.28 -7.41
N GLU A 61 16.48 -25.29 -8.25
CA GLU A 61 15.38 -25.30 -9.22
C GLU A 61 14.01 -25.39 -8.53
N PHE A 62 13.92 -26.14 -7.43
CA PHE A 62 12.74 -26.16 -6.57
C PHE A 62 12.44 -24.80 -5.95
N GLU A 63 13.45 -24.14 -5.37
CA GLU A 63 13.30 -22.83 -4.71
C GLU A 63 12.88 -21.74 -5.71
N ASP A 64 13.48 -21.71 -6.90
CA ASP A 64 13.15 -20.73 -7.95
C ASP A 64 11.69 -20.87 -8.42
N ILE A 65 11.21 -22.10 -8.65
CA ILE A 65 9.82 -22.35 -9.07
C ILE A 65 8.82 -21.88 -8.00
N ILE A 66 9.11 -22.14 -6.72
CA ILE A 66 8.25 -21.73 -5.62
C ILE A 66 8.23 -20.19 -5.49
N ILE A 67 9.40 -19.56 -5.56
CA ILE A 67 9.54 -18.10 -5.46
C ILE A 67 8.80 -17.41 -6.61
N GLU A 68 9.01 -17.86 -7.85
CA GLU A 68 8.36 -17.28 -9.03
C GLU A 68 6.82 -17.34 -8.92
N LYS A 69 6.29 -18.49 -8.50
CA LYS A 69 4.84 -18.66 -8.30
C LYS A 69 4.28 -17.79 -7.19
N MET A 70 4.99 -17.64 -6.08
CA MET A 70 4.59 -16.72 -5.01
C MET A 70 4.50 -15.29 -5.52
N PHE A 71 5.51 -14.83 -6.28
CA PHE A 71 5.52 -13.47 -6.84
C PHE A 71 4.46 -13.25 -7.92
N ASP A 72 4.19 -14.25 -8.77
CA ASP A 72 3.14 -14.18 -9.78
C ASP A 72 1.75 -14.10 -9.13
N ASN A 73 1.50 -14.92 -8.10
CA ASN A 73 0.23 -14.92 -7.38
C ASN A 73 0.01 -13.64 -6.56
N MET A 74 1.08 -13.12 -5.96
CA MET A 74 1.06 -11.80 -5.34
C MET A 74 0.70 -10.73 -6.38
N THR A 75 1.34 -10.75 -7.54
CA THR A 75 1.08 -9.78 -8.61
C THR A 75 -0.37 -9.88 -9.10
N LYS A 76 -0.93 -11.09 -9.26
CA LYS A 76 -2.33 -11.32 -9.63
C LYS A 76 -3.31 -10.79 -8.58
N SER A 77 -3.04 -11.01 -7.29
CA SER A 77 -3.95 -10.58 -6.22
C SER A 77 -4.07 -9.05 -6.10
N PHE A 78 -3.06 -8.31 -6.55
CA PHE A 78 -3.05 -6.84 -6.61
C PHE A 78 -3.48 -6.25 -7.96
N LYS A 79 -3.74 -7.07 -9.00
CA LYS A 79 -4.17 -6.58 -10.33
C LYS A 79 -5.64 -6.15 -10.35
N ASN A 80 -6.53 -6.87 -9.66
CA ASN A 80 -7.98 -6.66 -9.71
C ASN A 80 -8.56 -6.14 -8.39
N ILE A 81 -8.04 -5.02 -7.89
CA ILE A 81 -8.58 -4.39 -6.68
C ILE A 81 -9.88 -3.65 -7.05
N GLU A 82 -11.03 -4.26 -6.75
CA GLU A 82 -12.35 -3.70 -7.08
C GLU A 82 -12.91 -2.74 -6.01
N GLY A 83 -12.14 -2.46 -4.95
CA GLY A 83 -12.55 -1.60 -3.84
C GLY A 83 -11.59 -0.44 -3.59
N TYR A 84 -12.12 0.66 -3.07
CA TYR A 84 -11.32 1.73 -2.49
C TYR A 84 -11.72 1.90 -1.02
N THR A 85 -10.75 1.90 -0.13
CA THR A 85 -10.94 2.42 1.22
C THR A 85 -10.70 3.93 1.19
N SER A 86 -11.54 4.65 1.91
CA SER A 86 -11.47 6.10 1.99
C SER A 86 -10.93 6.53 3.35
N ILE A 87 -9.87 7.34 3.33
CA ILE A 87 -9.31 7.97 4.52
C ILE A 87 -9.60 9.46 4.42
N LYS A 88 -10.34 9.99 5.40
CA LYS A 88 -10.60 11.42 5.53
C LYS A 88 -9.63 12.02 6.53
N GLY A 89 -8.90 13.04 6.11
CA GLY A 89 -7.92 13.75 6.93
C GLY A 89 -8.04 15.26 6.77
N THR A 90 -7.57 15.98 7.78
CA THR A 90 -7.41 17.43 7.74
C THR A 90 -5.94 17.77 7.84
N ILE A 91 -5.45 18.61 6.94
CA ILE A 91 -4.09 19.15 6.95
C ILE A 91 -4.15 20.68 7.06
N TYR A 92 -3.15 21.26 7.72
CA TYR A 92 -2.95 22.71 7.75
C TYR A 92 -1.85 23.08 6.77
N LEU A 93 -2.15 24.05 5.91
CA LEU A 93 -1.18 24.64 5.01
C LEU A 93 -0.88 26.06 5.48
N GLU A 94 0.39 26.40 5.50
CA GLU A 94 0.90 27.74 5.76
C GLU A 94 1.32 28.39 4.45
N LYS A 95 1.13 29.71 4.35
CA LYS A 95 1.53 30.49 3.19
C LYS A 95 2.95 31.03 3.36
N ASP A 96 3.87 30.53 2.53
CA ASP A 96 5.24 31.04 2.44
C ASP A 96 5.51 31.52 1.01
N ASN A 97 5.98 32.77 0.87
CA ASN A 97 6.35 33.39 -0.41
C ASN A 97 5.30 33.22 -1.53
N GLY A 98 4.01 33.31 -1.17
CA GLY A 98 2.89 33.17 -2.11
C GLY A 98 2.50 31.74 -2.46
N ARG A 99 3.14 30.73 -1.84
CA ARG A 99 2.81 29.30 -2.01
C ARG A 99 2.26 28.74 -0.71
N TRP A 100 1.29 27.83 -0.83
CA TRP A 100 0.73 27.10 0.32
C TRP A 100 1.44 25.75 0.46
N GLY A 101 1.97 25.46 1.64
CA GLY A 101 2.67 24.23 1.94
C GLY A 101 2.41 23.74 3.35
N VAL A 102 2.68 22.47 3.62
CA VAL A 102 2.64 21.97 5.01
C VAL A 102 3.87 22.50 5.74
N ALA A 103 3.66 23.27 6.81
CA ALA A 103 4.75 23.75 7.65
C ALA A 103 5.61 22.60 8.16
N GLU A 104 6.94 22.73 8.03
CA GLU A 104 7.94 21.76 8.49
C GLU A 104 7.72 20.34 7.91
N LEU A 105 7.22 20.23 6.68
CA LEU A 105 6.93 18.93 6.06
C LEU A 105 8.14 17.98 6.08
N ASP A 106 9.33 18.49 5.74
CA ASP A 106 10.55 17.68 5.68
C ASP A 106 10.94 17.11 7.05
N GLU A 107 10.77 17.89 8.12
CA GLU A 107 11.04 17.45 9.49
C GLU A 107 10.00 16.42 9.96
N LYS A 108 8.72 16.64 9.67
CA LYS A 108 7.64 15.67 9.95
C LYS A 108 7.89 14.34 9.23
N VAL A 109 8.31 14.38 7.97
CA VAL A 109 8.66 13.19 7.18
C VAL A 109 9.88 12.48 7.74
N ARG A 110 10.92 13.22 8.14
CA ARG A 110 12.12 12.65 8.77
C ARG A 110 11.77 11.93 10.08
N ASN A 111 11.01 12.58 10.96
CA ASN A 111 10.62 12.02 12.26
C ASN A 111 9.76 10.76 12.09
N PHE A 112 8.82 10.76 11.15
CA PHE A 112 8.03 9.57 10.83
C PHE A 112 8.92 8.40 10.38
N ARG A 113 9.89 8.63 9.49
CA ARG A 113 10.83 7.59 9.04
C ARG A 113 11.68 7.05 10.19
N GLU A 114 12.10 7.89 11.13
CA GLU A 114 12.88 7.45 12.29
C GLU A 114 12.07 6.60 13.28
N MET A 115 10.78 6.91 13.49
CA MET A 115 9.90 6.09 14.32
C MET A 115 9.79 4.64 13.82
N TYR A 116 9.60 4.46 12.51
CA TYR A 116 9.50 3.11 11.91
C TYR A 116 10.85 2.36 11.85
N LYS A 117 11.98 3.06 11.93
CA LYS A 117 13.29 2.41 12.08
C LYS A 117 13.50 1.85 13.49
N LYS A 118 12.91 2.48 14.51
CA LYS A 118 13.00 2.05 15.92
C LYS A 118 12.04 0.91 16.27
N SER A 119 11.04 0.64 15.44
CA SER A 119 10.06 -0.44 15.64
C SER A 119 10.48 -1.77 14.97
N LYS A 120 11.77 -1.93 14.62
CA LYS A 120 12.34 -3.14 14.02
C LYS A 120 13.40 -3.74 14.92
#